data_AF-A0A2V6QLI8-F1
#
_entry.id   AF-A0A2V6QLI8-F1
#
_cell.length_a   1.000
_cell.length_b   1.000
_cell.length_c   1.000
_cell.angle_alpha   90.00
_cell.angle_beta   90.00
_cell.angle_gamma   90.00
#
_symmetry.space_group_name_H-M   'P 1'
#
loop_
_entity.id
_entity.type
_entity.pdbx_description
1 polymer ?
#
loop_
_entity_poly.entity_id
_entity_poly.type
_entity_poly.pdbx_seq_one_letter_code
_entity_poly.pdbx_strand_id
1 'polypeptide(L)'
;MSRGRRRSSAGGSALAWLGPSLVLIGAVVLFPAVELVRASLSRYSITGLYQGAVGGRNYARLLQQDALGPVALNTLTWVGAVVGLTLVISLALAQFLDLEFPGRRLVRWALIVPWAASLIMTSKLFVWIYDYYFGLLNRALVALHVVRGPIDWLGDDRTVMGAMIGVGVFVSLPFTTYVLLAGLQSIPGEVYEAARVDGASGWRTYWAVTLPLLRPALVVAAVLNLIYVFNSFPIVWTLNDRNPGFGHDTLITYMYKIAFKSALRDVGLAAALGVVNVLLTLAAVLVYLNTVRWRESFEA
;
A
#
# COMPACT_ATOMS: atom_id res chain seq x y z
N MET A 1 -49.92 -31.12 -4.62
CA MET A 1 -49.39 -29.90 -5.28
C MET A 1 -49.54 -28.72 -4.33
N SER A 2 -48.45 -28.08 -3.90
CA SER A 2 -48.36 -26.64 -3.51
C SER A 2 -47.11 -26.36 -2.66
N ARG A 3 -45.92 -26.43 -3.26
CA ARG A 3 -44.69 -25.82 -2.71
C ARG A 3 -44.39 -24.55 -3.49
N GLY A 4 -44.95 -23.42 -3.08
CA GLY A 4 -44.68 -22.16 -3.76
C GLY A 4 -45.33 -20.97 -3.08
N ARG A 5 -44.71 -20.45 -2.01
CA ARG A 5 -44.92 -19.06 -1.49
C ARG A 5 -44.10 -18.69 -0.23
N ARG A 6 -42.82 -19.07 -0.15
CA ARG A 6 -41.93 -18.63 0.97
C ARG A 6 -40.55 -18.14 0.53
N ARG A 7 -40.46 -17.46 -0.63
CA ARG A 7 -39.20 -16.81 -1.08
C ARG A 7 -39.19 -15.28 -1.02
N SER A 8 -40.35 -14.61 -0.89
CA SER A 8 -40.40 -13.14 -0.93
C SER A 8 -40.17 -12.45 0.43
N SER A 9 -40.38 -13.12 1.57
CA SER A 9 -40.20 -12.51 2.89
C SER A 9 -38.75 -12.50 3.39
N ALA A 10 -37.89 -13.38 2.86
CA ALA A 10 -36.49 -13.48 3.28
C ALA A 10 -35.63 -12.32 2.76
N GLY A 11 -35.93 -11.79 1.57
CA GLY A 11 -35.21 -10.66 0.98
C GLY A 11 -35.49 -9.33 1.70
N GLY A 12 -36.75 -9.09 2.09
CA GLY A 12 -37.14 -7.88 2.82
C GLY A 12 -36.55 -7.82 4.23
N SER A 13 -36.53 -8.94 4.95
CA SER A 13 -35.87 -9.02 6.26
C SER A 13 -34.35 -8.87 6.14
N ALA A 14 -33.72 -9.50 5.15
CA ALA A 14 -32.27 -9.38 4.93
C ALA A 14 -31.85 -7.93 4.61
N LEU A 15 -32.64 -7.22 3.80
CA LEU A 15 -32.40 -5.80 3.51
C LEU A 15 -32.58 -4.91 4.75
N ALA A 16 -33.53 -5.22 5.64
CA ALA A 16 -33.70 -4.48 6.89
C ALA A 16 -32.49 -4.65 7.83
N TRP A 17 -31.91 -5.85 7.92
CA TRP A 17 -30.69 -6.10 8.70
C TRP A 17 -29.43 -5.48 8.07
N LEU A 18 -29.36 -5.41 6.74
CA LEU A 18 -28.25 -4.76 6.02
C LEU A 18 -28.42 -3.24 5.91
N GLY A 19 -29.64 -2.73 6.15
CA GLY A 19 -30.02 -1.33 5.97
C GLY A 19 -29.05 -0.34 6.62
N PRO A 20 -28.73 -0.45 7.92
CA PRO A 20 -27.80 0.46 8.59
C PRO A 20 -26.41 0.48 7.94
N SER A 21 -25.87 -0.69 7.58
CA SER A 21 -24.57 -0.81 6.92
C SER A 21 -24.57 -0.20 5.52
N LEU A 22 -25.63 -0.44 4.73
CA LEU A 22 -25.78 0.13 3.39
C LEU A 22 -25.93 1.66 3.43
N VAL A 23 -26.67 2.19 4.40
CA VAL A 23 -26.80 3.63 4.63
C VAL A 23 -25.44 4.24 4.97
N LEU A 24 -24.67 3.61 5.86
CA LEU A 24 -23.33 4.07 6.20
C LEU A 24 -22.38 4.04 4.99
N ILE A 25 -22.38 2.96 4.19
CA ILE A 25 -21.59 2.89 2.96
C ILE A 25 -22.00 4.00 1.98
N GLY A 26 -23.31 4.22 1.80
CA GLY A 26 -23.83 5.28 0.95
C GLY A 26 -23.41 6.67 1.39
N ALA A 27 -23.58 6.98 2.67
CA ALA A 27 -23.32 8.31 3.22
C ALA A 27 -21.84 8.62 3.41
N VAL A 28 -21.01 7.64 3.78
CA VAL A 28 -19.60 7.88 4.17
C VAL A 28 -18.62 7.55 3.04
N VAL A 29 -18.97 6.62 2.14
CA VAL A 29 -18.08 6.22 1.05
C VAL A 29 -18.56 6.75 -0.29
N LEU A 30 -19.81 6.46 -0.67
CA LEU A 30 -20.32 6.82 -1.99
C LEU A 30 -20.56 8.32 -2.14
N PHE A 31 -21.12 8.98 -1.12
CA PHE A 31 -21.37 10.42 -1.18
C PHE A 31 -20.07 11.24 -1.37
N PRO A 32 -19.00 11.07 -0.56
CA PRO A 32 -17.74 11.79 -0.81
C PRO A 32 -17.08 11.42 -2.14
N ALA A 33 -17.22 10.18 -2.62
CA ALA A 33 -16.70 9.78 -3.93
C ALA A 33 -17.43 10.50 -5.07
N VAL A 34 -18.76 10.65 -4.97
CA VAL A 34 -19.54 11.44 -5.95
C VAL A 34 -19.15 12.91 -5.89
N GLU A 35 -18.98 13.48 -4.69
CA GLU A 35 -18.54 14.87 -4.53
C GLU A 35 -17.11 15.08 -5.06
N LEU A 36 -16.22 14.11 -4.91
CA LEU A 36 -14.88 14.16 -5.51
C LEU A 36 -14.95 14.25 -7.04
N VAL A 37 -15.82 13.47 -7.68
CA VAL A 37 -16.04 13.48 -9.14
C VAL A 37 -16.73 14.78 -9.58
N ARG A 38 -17.69 15.29 -8.80
CA ARG A 38 -18.31 16.60 -9.08
C ARG A 38 -17.29 17.73 -8.97
N ALA A 39 -16.46 17.69 -7.94
CA ALA A 39 -15.42 18.67 -7.71
C ALA A 39 -14.36 18.64 -8.82
N SER A 40 -13.99 17.45 -9.32
CA SER A 40 -13.05 17.32 -10.42
C SER A 40 -13.54 17.93 -11.73
N LEU A 41 -14.85 18.03 -11.93
CA LEU A 41 -15.48 18.65 -13.10
C LEU A 41 -15.84 20.13 -12.87
N SER A 42 -15.51 20.68 -11.70
CA SER A 42 -15.91 22.01 -11.25
C SER A 42 -14.72 22.91 -10.96
N ARG A 43 -14.94 24.22 -10.98
CA ARG A 43 -13.95 25.21 -10.54
C ARG A 43 -14.31 25.71 -9.14
N TYR A 44 -13.28 25.87 -8.32
CA TYR A 44 -13.39 26.49 -7.01
C TYR A 44 -12.45 27.69 -6.91
N SER A 45 -12.81 28.68 -6.12
CA SER A 45 -11.90 29.74 -5.71
C SER A 45 -10.82 29.20 -4.76
N ILE A 46 -9.77 30.00 -4.51
CA ILE A 46 -8.77 29.72 -3.47
C ILE A 46 -9.40 29.54 -2.07
N THR A 47 -10.55 30.17 -1.83
CA THR A 47 -11.33 30.03 -0.57
C THR A 47 -12.25 28.82 -0.56
N GLY A 48 -12.27 28.00 -1.62
CA GLY A 48 -13.11 26.81 -1.74
C GLY A 48 -14.56 27.10 -2.16
N LEU A 49 -14.86 28.30 -2.67
CA LEU A 49 -16.20 28.63 -3.15
C LEU A 49 -16.40 28.09 -4.57
N TYR A 50 -17.53 27.42 -4.80
CA TYR A 50 -17.89 26.91 -6.12
C TYR A 50 -18.09 28.05 -7.13
N GLN A 51 -17.41 27.95 -8.29
CA GLN A 51 -17.42 28.96 -9.36
C GLN A 51 -18.06 28.46 -10.67
N GLY A 52 -18.66 27.27 -10.66
CA GLY A 52 -19.31 26.68 -11.83
C GLY A 52 -18.59 25.44 -12.36
N ALA A 53 -19.31 24.71 -13.22
CA ALA A 53 -18.80 23.54 -13.90
C ALA A 53 -17.84 23.94 -15.03
N VAL A 54 -16.69 23.27 -15.10
CA VAL A 54 -15.68 23.45 -16.16
C VAL A 54 -15.46 22.19 -17.00
N GLY A 55 -16.21 21.12 -16.72
CA GLY A 55 -16.10 19.84 -17.42
C GLY A 55 -14.69 19.26 -17.30
N GLY A 56 -14.16 18.73 -18.41
CA GLY A 56 -12.84 18.08 -18.46
C GLY A 56 -11.62 19.01 -18.30
N ARG A 57 -11.82 20.32 -18.12
CA ARG A 57 -10.71 21.30 -18.16
C ARG A 57 -9.68 21.10 -17.05
N ASN A 58 -10.08 20.59 -15.89
CA ASN A 58 -9.15 20.29 -14.80
C ASN A 58 -8.17 19.16 -15.17
N TYR A 59 -8.63 18.15 -15.92
CA TYR A 59 -7.77 17.07 -16.41
C TYR A 59 -6.77 17.58 -17.46
N ALA A 60 -7.19 18.46 -18.37
CA ALA A 60 -6.28 19.11 -19.31
C ALA A 60 -5.22 19.96 -18.59
N ARG A 61 -5.64 20.74 -17.57
CA ARG A 61 -4.70 21.52 -16.74
C ARG A 61 -3.74 20.64 -15.94
N LEU A 62 -4.19 19.46 -15.51
CA LEU A 62 -3.38 18.49 -14.77
C LEU A 62 -2.27 17.93 -15.67
N LEU A 63 -2.60 17.55 -16.92
CA LEU A 63 -1.62 17.05 -17.90
C LEU A 63 -0.59 18.12 -18.32
N GLN A 64 -0.89 19.39 -18.13
CA GLN A 64 0.02 20.51 -18.39
C GLN A 64 0.93 20.84 -17.19
N GLN A 65 0.81 20.14 -16.06
CA GLN A 65 1.70 20.36 -14.92
C GLN A 65 3.05 19.69 -15.16
N ASP A 66 4.13 20.48 -15.21
CA ASP A 66 5.50 19.99 -15.36
C ASP A 66 5.88 18.96 -14.28
N ALA A 67 5.32 19.11 -13.08
CA ALA A 67 5.57 18.21 -11.95
C ALA A 67 4.90 16.83 -12.09
N LEU A 68 3.86 16.68 -12.93
CA LEU A 68 3.07 15.44 -12.98
C LEU A 68 3.90 14.24 -13.40
N GLY A 69 4.74 14.38 -14.44
CA GLY A 69 5.60 13.30 -14.94
C GLY A 69 6.60 12.79 -13.89
N PRO A 70 7.44 13.67 -13.32
CA PRO A 70 8.35 13.30 -12.23
C PRO A 70 7.65 12.68 -11.02
N VAL A 71 6.53 13.27 -10.56
CA VAL A 71 5.77 12.74 -9.41
C VAL A 71 5.16 11.37 -9.71
N ALA A 72 4.70 11.12 -10.94
CA ALA A 72 4.21 9.82 -11.36
C ALA A 72 5.34 8.76 -11.35
N LEU A 73 6.53 9.12 -11.83
CA LEU A 73 7.70 8.24 -11.79
C LEU A 73 8.16 7.95 -10.35
N ASN A 74 8.15 8.97 -9.49
CA ASN A 74 8.42 8.81 -8.07
C ASN A 74 7.43 7.86 -7.41
N THR A 75 6.15 7.99 -7.74
CA THR A 75 5.09 7.12 -7.22
C THR A 75 5.30 5.68 -7.70
N LEU A 76 5.63 5.49 -8.97
CA LEU A 76 5.92 4.15 -9.50
C LEU A 76 7.15 3.53 -8.81
N THR A 77 8.20 4.32 -8.60
CA THR A 77 9.44 3.89 -7.94
C THR A 77 9.17 3.55 -6.48
N TRP A 78 8.47 4.43 -5.75
CA TRP A 78 8.01 4.24 -4.37
C TRP A 78 7.21 2.95 -4.22
N VAL A 79 6.12 2.80 -5.01
CA VAL A 79 5.23 1.66 -4.92
C VAL A 79 5.94 0.36 -5.33
N GLY A 80 6.62 0.37 -6.48
CA GLY A 80 7.30 -0.81 -7.00
C GLY A 80 8.41 -1.31 -6.07
N ALA A 81 9.25 -0.40 -5.57
CA ALA A 81 10.35 -0.76 -4.67
C ALA A 81 9.84 -1.22 -3.31
N VAL A 82 8.92 -0.50 -2.68
CA VAL A 82 8.39 -0.89 -1.36
C VAL A 82 7.64 -2.22 -1.46
N VAL A 83 6.72 -2.38 -2.40
CA VAL A 83 5.95 -3.64 -2.54
C VAL A 83 6.88 -4.80 -2.88
N GLY A 84 7.79 -4.63 -3.84
CA GLY A 84 8.72 -5.68 -4.26
C GLY A 84 9.65 -6.13 -3.13
N LEU A 85 10.33 -5.18 -2.48
CA LEU A 85 11.24 -5.47 -1.37
C LEU A 85 10.50 -6.07 -0.18
N THR A 86 9.33 -5.52 0.19
CA THR A 86 8.52 -6.08 1.28
C THR A 86 8.11 -7.51 0.97
N LEU A 87 7.62 -7.83 -0.22
CA LEU A 87 7.23 -9.21 -0.56
C LEU A 87 8.40 -10.19 -0.46
N VAL A 88 9.57 -9.82 -0.97
CA VAL A 88 10.77 -10.68 -0.93
C VAL A 88 11.21 -10.91 0.52
N ILE A 89 11.36 -9.84 1.31
CA ILE A 89 11.81 -9.93 2.70
C ILE A 89 10.76 -10.66 3.55
N SER A 90 9.48 -10.34 3.38
CA SER A 90 8.38 -10.98 4.11
C SER A 90 8.23 -12.45 3.75
N LEU A 91 8.51 -12.87 2.51
CA LEU A 91 8.50 -14.29 2.14
C LEU A 91 9.60 -15.05 2.86
N ALA A 92 10.80 -14.47 2.96
CA ALA A 92 11.91 -15.05 3.72
C ALA A 92 11.59 -15.12 5.22
N LEU A 93 11.06 -14.03 5.80
CA LEU A 93 10.65 -13.99 7.20
C LEU A 93 9.51 -14.96 7.50
N ALA A 94 8.53 -15.10 6.60
CA ALA A 94 7.40 -15.99 6.79
C ALA A 94 7.87 -17.44 6.85
N GLN A 95 8.77 -17.86 5.94
CA GLN A 95 9.37 -19.19 5.98
C GLN A 95 10.19 -19.43 7.25
N PHE A 96 11.00 -18.44 7.65
CA PHE A 96 11.76 -18.54 8.90
C PHE A 96 10.84 -18.69 10.13
N LEU A 97 9.74 -17.93 10.17
CA LEU A 97 8.78 -17.97 11.28
C LEU A 97 7.88 -19.20 11.26
N ASP A 98 7.81 -19.92 10.15
CA ASP A 98 7.07 -21.18 10.03
C ASP A 98 7.83 -22.36 10.67
N LEU A 99 9.17 -22.25 10.79
CA LEU A 99 10.00 -23.26 11.43
C LEU A 99 9.66 -23.48 12.92
N GLU A 100 9.92 -24.69 13.40
CA GLU A 100 9.81 -25.06 14.80
C GLU A 100 11.11 -24.75 15.55
N PHE A 101 11.13 -23.66 16.34
CA PHE A 101 12.27 -23.31 17.18
C PHE A 101 11.83 -22.74 18.55
N PRO A 102 12.64 -22.90 19.60
CA PRO A 102 12.32 -22.36 20.92
C PRO A 102 12.27 -20.83 20.88
N GLY A 103 11.20 -20.24 21.42
CA GLY A 103 11.00 -18.78 21.42
C GLY A 103 10.25 -18.21 20.22
N ARG A 104 9.76 -19.04 19.27
CA ARG A 104 9.03 -18.57 18.07
C ARG A 104 7.88 -17.60 18.36
N ARG A 105 7.17 -17.78 19.48
CA ARG A 105 6.06 -16.89 19.90
C ARG A 105 6.54 -15.46 20.18
N LEU A 106 7.70 -15.32 20.85
CA LEU A 106 8.27 -14.02 21.17
C LEU A 106 8.74 -13.29 19.91
N VAL A 107 9.39 -14.00 18.98
CA VAL A 107 9.83 -13.41 17.71
C VAL A 107 8.63 -12.95 16.88
N ARG A 108 7.59 -13.78 16.80
CA ARG A 108 6.32 -13.45 16.14
C ARG A 108 5.69 -12.19 16.75
N TRP A 109 5.66 -12.06 18.07
CA TRP A 109 5.15 -10.85 18.74
C TRP A 109 5.99 -9.62 18.46
N ALA A 110 7.31 -9.73 18.57
CA ALA A 110 8.23 -8.63 18.28
C ALA A 110 8.06 -8.09 16.86
N LEU A 111 7.76 -8.96 15.89
CA LEU A 111 7.49 -8.53 14.51
C LEU A 111 6.22 -7.70 14.37
N ILE A 112 5.15 -7.97 15.13
CA ILE A 112 3.88 -7.23 15.03
C ILE A 112 3.99 -5.84 15.66
N VAL A 113 4.78 -5.67 16.71
CA VAL A 113 4.84 -4.45 17.51
C VAL A 113 5.01 -3.17 16.66
N PRO A 114 5.92 -3.10 15.67
CA PRO A 114 6.05 -1.93 14.81
C PRO A 114 4.79 -1.55 14.02
N TRP A 115 3.96 -2.53 13.66
CA TRP A 115 2.72 -2.30 12.90
C TRP A 115 1.59 -1.70 13.74
N ALA A 116 1.62 -1.90 15.06
CA ALA A 116 0.66 -1.28 15.97
C ALA A 116 0.94 0.23 16.18
N ALA A 117 2.13 0.71 15.84
CA ALA A 117 2.50 2.12 15.99
C ALA A 117 1.90 2.99 14.87
N SER A 118 1.56 4.25 15.22
CA SER A 118 1.08 5.23 14.25
C SER A 118 2.14 5.50 13.17
N LEU A 119 1.74 5.51 11.90
CA LEU A 119 2.61 5.79 10.75
C LEU A 119 3.35 7.12 10.90
N ILE A 120 2.68 8.17 11.39
CA ILE A 120 3.30 9.49 11.61
C ILE A 120 4.36 9.40 12.69
N MET A 121 4.08 8.73 13.80
CA MET A 121 5.02 8.58 14.91
C MET A 121 6.25 7.78 14.48
N THR A 122 6.04 6.64 13.83
CA THR A 122 7.14 5.82 13.29
C THR A 122 7.99 6.63 12.31
N SER A 123 7.36 7.39 11.41
CA SER A 123 8.08 8.25 10.46
C SER A 123 8.89 9.34 11.15
N LYS A 124 8.37 9.96 12.21
CA LYS A 124 9.12 10.96 13.01
C LYS A 124 10.31 10.34 13.73
N LEU A 125 10.20 9.11 14.25
CA LEU A 125 11.36 8.40 14.79
C LEU A 125 12.44 8.19 13.72
N PHE A 126 12.05 7.83 12.50
CA PHE A 126 13.00 7.71 11.39
C PHE A 126 13.62 9.04 10.97
N VAL A 127 12.90 10.17 11.08
CA VAL A 127 13.51 11.50 10.90
C VAL A 127 14.66 11.71 11.88
N TRP A 128 14.53 11.28 13.15
CA TRP A 128 15.63 11.36 14.12
C TRP A 128 16.74 10.35 13.85
N ILE A 129 16.41 9.12 13.42
CA ILE A 129 17.41 8.11 13.08
C ILE A 129 18.26 8.55 11.88
N TYR A 130 17.62 9.21 10.90
CA TYR A 130 18.23 9.75 9.68
C TYR A 130 18.86 11.13 9.85
N ASP A 131 18.83 11.71 11.05
CA ASP A 131 19.41 13.03 11.28
C ASP A 131 20.92 13.05 10.93
N TYR A 132 21.34 14.12 10.27
CA TYR A 132 22.72 14.28 9.81
C TYR A 132 23.72 14.36 10.97
N TYR A 133 23.40 15.11 12.02
CA TYR A 133 24.34 15.44 13.10
C TYR A 133 24.33 14.42 14.22
N PHE A 134 23.15 13.94 14.61
CA PHE A 134 23.00 13.06 15.78
C PHE A 134 22.24 11.76 15.49
N GLY A 135 21.93 11.49 14.21
CA GLY A 135 21.19 10.30 13.81
C GLY A 135 21.94 9.01 14.12
N LEU A 136 21.20 8.03 14.64
CA LEU A 136 21.74 6.73 15.01
C LEU A 136 22.32 5.98 13.79
N LEU A 137 21.71 6.14 12.62
CA LEU A 137 22.16 5.46 11.40
C LEU A 137 23.55 5.93 10.98
N ASN A 138 23.75 7.26 10.91
CA ASN A 138 25.06 7.83 10.55
C ASN A 138 26.13 7.42 11.56
N ARG A 139 25.83 7.49 12.86
CA ARG A 139 26.77 7.06 13.91
C ARG A 139 27.18 5.59 13.74
N ALA A 140 26.23 4.70 13.49
CA ALA A 140 26.50 3.29 13.26
C ALA A 140 27.34 3.05 12.00
N LEU A 141 26.99 3.68 10.87
CA LEU A 141 27.70 3.49 9.60
C LEU A 141 29.13 4.03 9.62
N VAL A 142 29.36 5.16 10.28
CA VAL A 142 30.71 5.72 10.46
C VAL A 142 31.54 4.83 11.40
N ALA A 143 30.95 4.38 12.53
CA ALA A 143 31.64 3.49 13.46
C ALA A 143 32.02 2.14 12.83
N LEU A 144 31.18 1.60 11.95
CA LEU A 144 31.43 0.39 11.18
C LEU A 144 32.34 0.61 9.96
N HIS A 145 32.83 1.84 9.74
CA HIS A 145 33.67 2.23 8.59
C HIS A 145 33.03 1.94 7.22
N VAL A 146 31.69 1.84 7.16
CA VAL A 146 30.94 1.65 5.91
C VAL A 146 30.93 2.94 5.10
N VAL A 147 30.91 4.08 5.77
CA VAL A 147 30.94 5.42 5.17
C VAL A 147 32.03 6.27 5.82
N ARG A 148 32.64 7.16 5.04
CA ARG A 148 33.73 8.04 5.51
C ARG A 148 33.24 9.22 6.35
N GLY A 149 31.95 9.55 6.28
CA GLY A 149 31.33 10.66 6.98
C GLY A 149 29.81 10.55 6.99
N PRO A 150 29.12 11.39 7.78
CA PRO A 150 27.66 11.38 7.85
C PRO A 150 27.03 11.72 6.48
N ILE A 151 25.91 11.06 6.18
CA ILE A 151 25.12 11.28 4.96
C ILE A 151 23.85 12.03 5.34
N ASP A 152 23.48 13.04 4.55
CA ASP A 152 22.18 13.71 4.71
C ASP A 152 21.10 12.92 3.96
N TRP A 153 20.51 11.95 4.65
CA TRP A 153 19.52 11.01 4.10
C TRP A 153 18.22 11.68 3.66
N LEU A 154 17.89 12.85 4.23
CA LEU A 154 16.62 13.55 3.99
C LEU A 154 16.81 14.91 3.30
N GLY A 155 18.04 15.40 3.22
CA GLY A 155 18.38 16.64 2.51
C GLY A 155 19.01 16.44 1.13
N ASP A 156 19.60 15.27 0.84
CA ASP A 156 20.18 14.97 -0.48
C ASP A 156 19.16 14.25 -1.39
N ASP A 157 18.92 14.81 -2.57
CA ASP A 157 18.00 14.26 -3.57
C ASP A 157 18.34 12.81 -3.99
N ARG A 158 19.60 12.40 -3.83
CA ARG A 158 20.05 11.04 -4.19
C ARG A 158 19.65 9.99 -3.16
N THR A 159 19.41 10.39 -1.91
CA THR A 159 19.24 9.47 -0.77
C THR A 159 17.81 9.47 -0.24
N VAL A 160 17.09 10.59 -0.37
CA VAL A 160 15.72 10.79 0.17
C VAL A 160 14.75 9.68 -0.24
N MET A 161 14.67 9.36 -1.54
CA MET A 161 13.75 8.31 -2.01
C MET A 161 14.10 6.94 -1.40
N GLY A 162 15.40 6.60 -1.33
CA GLY A 162 15.85 5.35 -0.71
C GLY A 162 15.57 5.29 0.80
N ALA A 163 15.78 6.39 1.51
CA ALA A 163 15.46 6.53 2.92
C ALA A 163 13.96 6.34 3.16
N MET A 164 13.11 6.99 2.35
CA MET A 164 11.67 6.78 2.38
C MET A 164 11.31 5.32 2.15
N ILE A 165 11.85 4.69 1.09
CA ILE A 165 11.57 3.28 0.75
C ILE A 165 11.93 2.37 1.93
N GLY A 166 13.06 2.61 2.60
CA GLY A 166 13.47 1.85 3.78
C GLY A 166 12.42 1.86 4.89
N VAL A 167 11.86 3.04 5.19
CA VAL A 167 10.77 3.18 6.17
C VAL A 167 9.48 2.52 5.68
N GLY A 168 9.13 2.71 4.41
CA GLY A 168 7.97 2.07 3.78
C GLY A 168 8.02 0.55 3.89
N VAL A 169 9.19 -0.05 3.60
CA VAL A 169 9.42 -1.48 3.74
C VAL A 169 9.28 -1.90 5.19
N PHE A 170 9.99 -1.24 6.11
CA PHE A 170 9.98 -1.54 7.54
C PHE A 170 8.56 -1.64 8.12
N VAL A 171 7.70 -0.67 7.79
CA VAL A 171 6.32 -0.62 8.30
C VAL A 171 5.41 -1.66 7.64
N SER A 172 5.71 -2.05 6.40
CA SER A 172 4.90 -3.01 5.63
C SER A 172 5.28 -4.48 5.91
N LEU A 173 6.48 -4.73 6.46
CA LEU A 173 6.97 -6.08 6.76
C LEU A 173 6.04 -6.88 7.67
N PRO A 174 5.52 -6.37 8.80
CA PRO A 174 4.78 -7.21 9.73
C PRO A 174 3.52 -7.78 9.10
N PHE A 175 2.67 -6.93 8.54
CA PHE A 175 1.42 -7.36 7.92
C PHE A 175 1.66 -8.35 6.78
N THR A 176 2.57 -8.02 5.86
CA THR A 176 2.86 -8.87 4.69
C THR A 176 3.42 -10.23 5.12
N THR A 177 4.32 -10.27 6.10
CA THR A 177 4.90 -11.52 6.63
C THR A 177 3.82 -12.41 7.24
N TYR A 178 2.86 -11.83 7.97
CA TYR A 178 1.78 -12.60 8.58
C TYR A 178 0.78 -13.15 7.57
N VAL A 179 0.45 -12.40 6.51
CA VAL A 179 -0.38 -12.90 5.43
C VAL A 179 0.28 -14.10 4.75
N LEU A 180 1.58 -14.02 4.47
CA LEU A 180 2.33 -15.13 3.87
C LEU A 180 2.49 -16.31 4.82
N LEU A 181 2.73 -16.06 6.11
CA LEU A 181 2.82 -17.11 7.13
C LEU A 181 1.50 -17.86 7.28
N ALA A 182 0.37 -17.16 7.31
CA ALA A 182 -0.95 -17.77 7.32
C ALA A 182 -1.20 -18.60 6.06
N GLY A 183 -0.73 -18.11 4.90
CA GLY A 183 -0.74 -18.86 3.65
C GLY A 183 0.06 -20.17 3.72
N LEU A 184 1.29 -20.11 4.24
CA LEU A 184 2.14 -21.29 4.43
C LEU A 184 1.47 -22.33 5.34
N GLN A 185 0.88 -21.87 6.45
CA GLN A 185 0.19 -22.74 7.43
C GLN A 185 -1.12 -23.33 6.93
N SER A 186 -1.70 -22.80 5.85
CA SER A 186 -2.88 -23.37 5.21
C SER A 186 -2.57 -24.55 4.30
N ILE A 187 -1.29 -24.78 3.95
CA ILE A 187 -0.86 -25.89 3.09
C ILE A 187 -0.89 -27.19 3.90
N PRO A 188 -1.66 -28.22 3.50
CA PRO A 188 -1.71 -29.48 4.23
C PRO A 188 -0.34 -30.19 4.28
N GLY A 189 0.01 -30.74 5.44
CA GLY A 189 1.26 -31.48 5.65
C GLY A 189 1.43 -32.68 4.70
N GLU A 190 0.33 -33.34 4.36
CA GLU A 190 0.28 -34.51 3.48
C GLU A 190 0.91 -34.26 2.10
N VAL A 191 0.81 -33.03 1.58
CA VAL A 191 1.41 -32.67 0.28
C VAL A 191 2.93 -32.69 0.36
N TYR A 192 3.49 -32.28 1.50
CA TYR A 192 4.93 -32.34 1.75
C TYR A 192 5.42 -33.79 1.93
N GLU A 193 4.61 -34.63 2.58
CA GLU A 193 4.92 -36.06 2.73
C GLU A 193 4.90 -36.79 1.39
N ALA A 194 3.87 -36.54 0.55
CA ALA A 194 3.78 -37.09 -0.79
C ALA A 194 5.00 -36.70 -1.66
N ALA A 195 5.39 -35.41 -1.63
CA ALA A 195 6.58 -34.95 -2.36
C ALA A 195 7.87 -35.66 -1.90
N ARG A 196 7.99 -35.98 -0.60
CA ARG A 196 9.13 -36.73 -0.06
C ARG A 196 9.12 -38.20 -0.49
N VAL A 197 7.95 -38.82 -0.56
CA VAL A 197 7.78 -40.20 -1.09
C VAL A 197 8.19 -40.27 -2.56
N ASP A 198 7.86 -39.23 -3.34
CA ASP A 198 8.26 -39.08 -4.75
C ASP A 198 9.76 -38.70 -4.94
N GLY A 199 10.54 -38.64 -3.85
CA GLY A 199 11.97 -38.33 -3.90
C GLY A 199 12.29 -36.88 -4.25
N ALA A 200 11.34 -35.94 -4.09
CA ALA A 200 11.62 -34.52 -4.32
C ALA A 200 12.58 -33.97 -3.27
N SER A 201 13.66 -33.33 -3.73
CA SER A 201 14.58 -32.59 -2.87
C SER A 201 13.92 -31.32 -2.32
N GLY A 202 14.39 -30.79 -1.18
CA GLY A 202 13.78 -29.59 -0.58
C GLY A 202 13.69 -28.38 -1.52
N TRP A 203 14.68 -28.20 -2.40
CA TRP A 203 14.64 -27.16 -3.44
C TRP A 203 13.53 -27.41 -4.48
N ARG A 204 13.38 -28.67 -4.93
CA ARG A 204 12.32 -29.04 -5.86
C ARG A 204 10.95 -28.91 -5.21
N THR A 205 10.80 -29.33 -3.95
CA THR A 205 9.56 -29.16 -3.18
C THR A 205 9.20 -27.69 -3.02
N TYR A 206 10.16 -26.81 -2.74
CA TYR A 206 9.87 -25.38 -2.61
C TYR A 206 9.30 -24.77 -3.91
N TRP A 207 9.98 -24.98 -5.05
CA TRP A 207 9.58 -24.37 -6.31
C TRP A 207 8.37 -25.05 -6.98
N ALA A 208 8.21 -26.36 -6.81
CA ALA A 208 7.13 -27.11 -7.45
C ALA A 208 5.88 -27.26 -6.58
N VAL A 209 6.00 -27.16 -5.25
CA VAL A 209 4.89 -27.39 -4.31
C VAL A 209 4.60 -26.15 -3.48
N THR A 210 5.55 -25.69 -2.66
CA THR A 210 5.32 -24.59 -1.70
C THR A 210 4.95 -23.30 -2.39
N LEU A 211 5.78 -22.82 -3.32
CA LEU A 211 5.60 -21.50 -3.94
C LEU A 211 4.33 -21.44 -4.82
N PRO A 212 3.99 -22.46 -5.62
CA PRO A 212 2.72 -22.50 -6.35
C PRO A 212 1.50 -22.50 -5.43
N LEU A 213 1.52 -23.29 -4.35
CA LEU A 213 0.40 -23.34 -3.38
C LEU A 213 0.30 -22.07 -2.53
N LEU A 214 1.42 -21.35 -2.33
CA LEU A 214 1.46 -20.07 -1.64
C LEU A 214 0.99 -18.89 -2.54
N ARG A 215 0.88 -19.09 -3.85
CA ARG A 215 0.52 -18.04 -4.81
C ARG A 215 -0.73 -17.24 -4.41
N PRO A 216 -1.83 -17.83 -3.91
CA PRO A 216 -3.00 -17.06 -3.47
C PRO A 216 -2.68 -16.09 -2.32
N ALA A 217 -1.86 -16.51 -1.35
CA ALA A 217 -1.45 -15.65 -0.24
C ALA A 217 -0.48 -14.55 -0.71
N LEU A 218 0.46 -14.86 -1.62
CA LEU A 218 1.32 -13.87 -2.27
C LEU A 218 0.51 -12.79 -2.99
N VAL A 219 -0.58 -13.21 -3.62
CA VAL A 219 -1.49 -12.33 -4.36
C VAL A 219 -2.22 -11.39 -3.45
N VAL A 220 -2.84 -11.93 -2.40
CA VAL A 220 -3.53 -11.11 -1.40
C VAL A 220 -2.55 -10.13 -0.74
N ALA A 221 -1.36 -10.60 -0.35
CA ALA A 221 -0.33 -9.78 0.25
C ALA A 221 0.10 -8.63 -0.67
N ALA A 222 0.35 -8.92 -1.96
CA ALA A 222 0.77 -7.92 -2.93
C ALA A 222 -0.32 -6.86 -3.21
N VAL A 223 -1.58 -7.27 -3.39
CA VAL A 223 -2.69 -6.33 -3.66
C VAL A 223 -2.91 -5.41 -2.47
N LEU A 224 -2.99 -5.97 -1.26
CA LEU A 224 -3.21 -5.17 -0.06
C LEU A 224 -2.04 -4.21 0.15
N ASN A 225 -0.80 -4.71 0.03
CA ASN A 225 0.38 -3.87 0.19
C ASN A 225 0.44 -2.75 -0.87
N LEU A 226 0.11 -3.05 -2.13
CA LEU A 226 -0.01 -2.07 -3.21
C LEU A 226 -0.99 -0.94 -2.86
N ILE A 227 -2.19 -1.29 -2.39
CA ILE A 227 -3.22 -0.32 -2.02
C ILE A 227 -2.73 0.58 -0.87
N TYR A 228 -2.13 -0.01 0.17
CA TYR A 228 -1.63 0.73 1.32
C TYR A 228 -0.46 1.64 0.97
N VAL A 229 0.52 1.14 0.22
CA VAL A 229 1.74 1.88 -0.15
C VAL A 229 1.41 3.02 -1.11
N PHE A 230 0.56 2.78 -2.10
CA PHE A 230 0.12 3.83 -3.03
C PHE A 230 -0.54 5.00 -2.28
N ASN A 231 -1.35 4.70 -1.27
CA ASN A 231 -2.06 5.69 -0.46
C ASN A 231 -1.28 6.17 0.78
N SER A 232 0.02 5.87 0.89
CA SER A 232 0.82 6.15 2.07
C SER A 232 1.24 7.63 2.17
N PHE A 233 0.28 8.48 2.56
CA PHE A 233 0.53 9.89 2.81
C PHE A 233 1.44 10.13 4.04
N PRO A 234 1.21 9.53 5.21
CA PRO A 234 1.93 9.90 6.44
C PRO A 234 3.45 9.75 6.36
N ILE A 235 3.92 8.68 5.71
CA ILE A 235 5.35 8.36 5.61
C ILE A 235 6.04 9.36 4.68
N VAL A 236 5.53 9.47 3.46
CA VAL A 236 6.07 10.35 2.42
C VAL A 236 6.04 11.81 2.89
N TRP A 237 4.91 12.26 3.44
CA TRP A 237 4.77 13.63 3.93
C TRP A 237 5.74 13.96 5.06
N THR A 238 5.89 13.06 6.03
CA THR A 238 6.72 13.32 7.21
C THR A 238 8.22 13.35 6.90
N LEU A 239 8.68 12.45 6.02
CA LEU A 239 10.09 12.35 5.65
C LEU A 239 10.50 13.40 4.59
N ASN A 240 9.57 13.76 3.69
CA ASN A 240 9.81 14.73 2.61
C ASN A 240 9.42 16.19 3.00
N ASP A 241 9.13 16.46 4.27
CA ASP A 241 8.64 17.78 4.74
C ASP A 241 9.65 18.92 4.49
N ARG A 242 10.95 18.59 4.39
CA ARG A 242 12.03 19.54 4.10
C ARG A 242 12.12 19.95 2.63
N ASN A 243 11.40 19.28 1.73
CA ASN A 243 11.43 19.55 0.29
C ASN A 243 10.36 20.59 -0.11
N PRO A 244 10.76 21.83 -0.48
CA PRO A 244 9.82 22.87 -0.88
C PRO A 244 9.19 22.60 -2.26
N GLY A 245 9.83 21.77 -3.09
CA GLY A 245 9.37 21.40 -4.43
C GLY A 245 8.52 20.13 -4.45
N PHE A 246 8.47 19.49 -5.62
CA PHE A 246 7.75 18.23 -5.86
C PHE A 246 8.69 17.05 -6.14
N GLY A 247 10.00 17.25 -5.99
CA GLY A 247 11.04 16.34 -6.49
C GLY A 247 10.97 14.91 -5.96
N HIS A 248 10.44 14.70 -4.75
CA HIS A 248 10.25 13.38 -4.12
C HIS A 248 8.80 13.15 -3.65
N ASP A 249 7.86 13.94 -4.15
CA ASP A 249 6.45 13.71 -3.84
C ASP A 249 5.89 12.52 -4.61
N THR A 250 4.92 11.84 -3.99
CA THR A 250 4.05 10.89 -4.66
C THR A 250 2.78 11.59 -5.13
N LEU A 251 1.98 10.94 -5.97
CA LEU A 251 0.72 11.53 -6.46
C LEU A 251 -0.22 11.94 -5.31
N ILE A 252 -0.16 11.25 -4.17
CA ILE A 252 -0.96 11.57 -2.99
C ILE A 252 -0.44 12.83 -2.28
N THR A 253 0.86 12.95 -2.03
CA THR A 253 1.41 14.17 -1.40
C THR A 253 1.36 15.37 -2.34
N TYR A 254 1.52 15.15 -3.65
CA TYR A 254 1.32 16.16 -4.67
C TYR A 254 -0.13 16.67 -4.72
N MET A 255 -1.12 15.77 -4.69
CA MET A 255 -2.54 16.12 -4.58
C MET A 255 -2.82 16.98 -3.34
N TYR A 256 -2.26 16.60 -2.20
CA TYR A 256 -2.37 17.37 -0.96
C TYR A 256 -1.73 18.76 -1.08
N LYS A 257 -0.53 18.84 -1.69
CA LYS A 257 0.13 20.13 -1.93
C LYS A 257 -0.70 21.02 -2.84
N ILE A 258 -1.25 20.51 -3.94
CA ILE A 258 -2.16 21.28 -4.82
C ILE A 258 -3.35 21.83 -4.03
N ALA A 259 -4.00 20.98 -3.24
CA ALA A 259 -5.21 21.34 -2.50
C ALA A 259 -4.96 22.41 -1.43
N PHE A 260 -3.88 22.29 -0.65
CA PHE A 260 -3.73 23.05 0.61
C PHE A 260 -2.49 23.92 0.73
N LYS A 261 -1.35 23.53 0.13
CA LYS A 261 -0.03 24.15 0.40
C LYS A 261 0.52 24.99 -0.75
N SER A 262 0.28 24.59 -1.99
CA SER A 262 0.77 25.29 -3.17
C SER A 262 0.10 26.67 -3.28
N ALA A 263 0.75 27.60 -3.99
CA ALA A 263 0.15 28.89 -4.29
C ALA A 263 -1.18 28.78 -5.06
N LEU A 264 -1.44 27.63 -5.71
CA LEU A 264 -2.66 27.38 -6.47
C LEU A 264 -3.89 27.21 -5.57
N ARG A 265 -3.78 26.47 -4.46
CA ARG A 265 -4.92 26.05 -3.60
C ARG A 265 -6.16 25.68 -4.42
N ASP A 266 -5.97 24.86 -5.45
CA ASP A 266 -6.99 24.55 -6.45
C ASP A 266 -7.67 23.21 -6.12
N VAL A 267 -8.83 23.30 -5.48
CA VAL A 267 -9.64 22.13 -5.09
C VAL A 267 -10.07 21.31 -6.30
N GLY A 268 -10.41 21.96 -7.43
CA GLY A 268 -10.86 21.26 -8.63
C GLY A 268 -9.74 20.47 -9.30
N LEU A 269 -8.53 21.05 -9.36
CA LEU A 269 -7.34 20.37 -9.87
C LEU A 269 -6.94 19.19 -8.96
N ALA A 270 -6.94 19.39 -7.64
CA ALA A 270 -6.65 18.32 -6.68
C ALA A 270 -7.69 17.19 -6.75
N ALA A 271 -8.98 17.53 -6.88
CA ALA A 271 -10.05 16.55 -7.04
C ALA A 271 -9.89 15.74 -8.34
N ALA A 272 -9.49 16.38 -9.44
CA ALA A 272 -9.18 15.68 -10.69
C ALA A 272 -8.03 14.68 -10.53
N LEU A 273 -6.95 15.08 -9.85
CA LEU A 273 -5.86 14.16 -9.51
C LEU A 273 -6.33 13.04 -8.56
N GLY A 274 -7.23 13.33 -7.62
CA GLY A 274 -7.84 12.32 -6.75
C GLY A 274 -8.62 11.25 -7.53
N VAL A 275 -9.43 11.66 -8.51
CA VAL A 275 -10.12 10.73 -9.42
C VAL A 275 -9.11 9.89 -10.21
N VAL A 276 -8.05 10.50 -10.75
CA VAL A 276 -6.97 9.78 -11.44
C VAL A 276 -6.30 8.75 -10.52
N ASN A 277 -6.00 9.12 -9.27
CA ASN A 277 -5.40 8.22 -8.29
C ASN A 277 -6.29 7.00 -7.99
N VAL A 278 -7.60 7.21 -7.86
CA VAL A 278 -8.58 6.11 -7.68
C VAL A 278 -8.57 5.19 -8.90
N LEU A 279 -8.61 5.76 -10.11
CA LEU A 279 -8.60 4.98 -11.35
C LEU A 279 -7.29 4.21 -11.53
N LEU A 280 -6.14 4.80 -11.20
CA LEU A 280 -4.84 4.14 -11.25
C LEU A 280 -4.75 2.99 -10.25
N THR A 281 -5.21 3.21 -9.02
CA THR A 281 -5.25 2.15 -8.00
C THR A 281 -6.18 1.01 -8.44
N LEU A 282 -7.37 1.33 -8.94
CA LEU A 282 -8.32 0.34 -9.44
C LEU A 282 -7.74 -0.44 -10.63
N ALA A 283 -7.12 0.25 -11.59
CA ALA A 283 -6.49 -0.39 -12.73
C ALA A 283 -5.37 -1.34 -12.29
N ALA A 284 -4.52 -0.92 -11.35
CA ALA A 284 -3.44 -1.76 -10.84
C ALA A 284 -3.99 -3.01 -10.11
N VAL A 285 -5.05 -2.88 -9.32
CA VAL A 285 -5.75 -4.01 -8.67
C VAL A 285 -6.37 -4.94 -9.73
N LEU A 286 -7.06 -4.40 -10.72
CA LEU A 286 -7.71 -5.19 -11.78
C LEU A 286 -6.69 -5.97 -12.61
N VAL A 287 -5.61 -5.31 -13.05
CA VAL A 287 -4.50 -5.97 -13.74
C VAL A 287 -3.97 -7.10 -12.88
N TYR A 288 -3.69 -6.84 -11.61
CA TYR A 288 -3.16 -7.85 -10.72
C TYR A 288 -4.10 -9.07 -10.56
N LEU A 289 -5.38 -8.85 -10.30
CA LEU A 289 -6.37 -9.92 -10.18
C LEU A 289 -6.54 -10.73 -11.47
N ASN A 290 -6.47 -10.07 -12.63
CA ASN A 290 -6.66 -10.72 -13.92
C ASN A 290 -5.45 -11.58 -14.31
N THR A 291 -4.22 -11.13 -14.03
CA THR A 291 -3.00 -11.92 -14.26
C THR A 291 -2.93 -13.16 -13.37
N VAL A 292 -3.56 -13.10 -12.20
CA VAL A 292 -3.54 -14.18 -11.23
C VAL A 292 -4.54 -15.28 -11.55
N ARG A 293 -5.56 -15.01 -12.39
CA ARG A 293 -6.62 -15.96 -12.78
C ARG A 293 -7.02 -16.87 -11.61
N TRP A 294 -7.97 -16.38 -10.82
CA TRP A 294 -8.77 -17.10 -9.82
C TRP A 294 -9.55 -18.33 -10.36
N ARG A 295 -9.20 -18.88 -11.52
CA ARG A 295 -9.93 -19.98 -12.15
C ARG A 295 -9.54 -21.32 -11.55
N GLU A 296 -10.49 -21.88 -10.81
CA GLU A 296 -10.85 -23.31 -10.83
C GLU A 296 -9.82 -24.29 -10.24
N SER A 297 -9.55 -24.20 -8.93
CA SER A 297 -9.01 -25.34 -8.17
C SER A 297 -10.00 -25.88 -7.12
N PHE A 298 -11.28 -25.53 -7.22
CA PHE A 298 -12.36 -26.10 -6.41
C PHE A 298 -13.28 -27.04 -7.22
N GLU A 299 -12.98 -27.27 -8.51
CA GLU A 299 -13.69 -28.21 -9.37
C GLU A 299 -12.67 -29.12 -10.11
N ALA A 300 -12.06 -30.05 -9.38
CA ALA A 300 -11.52 -31.30 -9.91
C ALA A 300 -11.28 -32.29 -8.77
#